data_AF-A0A3N0IYD2-F1
#
_entry.id   AF-A0A3N0IYD2-F1
#
_cell.length_a   1.000
_cell.length_b   1.000
_cell.length_c   1.000
_cell.angle_alpha   90.00
_cell.angle_beta   90.00
_cell.angle_gamma   90.00
#
_symmetry.space_group_name_H-M   'P 1'
#
loop_
_entity.id
_entity.type
_entity.pdbx_description
1 polymer ?
#
loop_
_entity_poly.entity_id
_entity_poly.type
_entity_poly.pdbx_seq_one_letter_code
_entity_poly.pdbx_strand_id
1 'polypeptide(L)'
;MKATNKEMSVRKFWTSNELLDAVSARKAVSIGMQRGDALRTALRELRAPELLALLANVEVSRVAKIVAISTIDDVDLLLAIAANETNAANAFPQFVRRDALHRIDELCDRTPLDPHDARRLVPCLDEKDLVAFAVALMDMSDYDWPAHGDVTTVGALCQALYDCTSMHETVLLEDARAHLMHRRPDLESNISACSPEQYPLVA
;
A
#
# COMPACT_ATOMS: atom_id res chain seq x y z
N MET A 1 -33.32 32.62 44.08
CA MET A 1 -33.60 33.36 42.83
C MET A 1 -32.36 33.28 41.94
N LYS A 2 -32.60 33.12 40.63
CA LYS A 2 -31.68 32.85 39.51
C LYS A 2 -30.47 33.80 39.39
N ALA A 3 -29.34 33.28 38.89
CA ALA A 3 -28.55 33.83 37.76
C ALA A 3 -27.43 32.82 37.38
N THR A 4 -27.72 31.87 36.47
CA THR A 4 -27.15 31.80 35.09
C THR A 4 -25.62 31.74 35.01
N ASN A 5 -25.06 30.53 35.10
CA ASN A 5 -23.70 30.27 34.61
C ASN A 5 -23.79 29.97 33.10
N LYS A 6 -23.55 31.02 32.32
CA LYS A 6 -23.61 31.03 30.85
C LYS A 6 -22.41 30.24 30.33
N GLU A 7 -22.70 29.22 29.51
CA GLU A 7 -21.74 28.49 28.70
C GLU A 7 -20.71 29.45 28.06
N MET A 8 -19.44 29.30 28.43
CA MET A 8 -18.36 29.74 27.56
C MET A 8 -17.93 28.55 26.72
N SER A 9 -18.63 28.40 25.61
CA SER A 9 -18.21 27.59 24.47
C SER A 9 -16.84 28.11 24.01
N VAL A 10 -15.78 27.41 24.39
CA VAL A 10 -14.44 27.58 23.81
C VAL A 10 -14.56 27.11 22.37
N ARG A 11 -14.88 28.03 21.46
CA ARG A 11 -14.72 27.82 20.03
C ARG A 11 -13.24 27.60 19.78
N LYS A 12 -12.84 26.33 19.68
CA LYS A 12 -11.51 25.94 19.19
C LYS A 12 -11.32 26.58 17.82
N PHE A 13 -10.42 27.55 17.74
CA PHE A 13 -9.94 28.07 16.47
C PHE A 13 -9.02 27.00 15.88
N TRP A 14 -9.50 26.32 14.86
CA TRP A 14 -8.74 25.35 14.10
C TRP A 14 -7.63 26.08 13.32
N THR A 15 -6.44 25.51 13.29
CA THR A 15 -5.32 26.03 12.50
C THR A 15 -5.58 25.82 11.00
N SER A 16 -4.92 26.58 10.13
CA SER A 16 -5.17 26.53 8.68
C SER A 16 -4.97 25.12 8.07
N ASN A 17 -4.03 24.33 8.60
CA ASN A 17 -3.83 22.95 8.16
C ASN A 17 -4.96 22.03 8.61
N GLU A 18 -5.40 22.13 9.87
CA GLU A 18 -6.51 21.31 10.35
C GLU A 18 -7.84 21.66 9.65
N LEU A 19 -8.01 22.91 9.23
CA LEU A 19 -9.14 23.33 8.39
C LEU A 19 -9.04 22.74 6.97
N LEU A 20 -7.85 22.72 6.37
CA LEU A 20 -7.62 22.07 5.08
C LEU A 20 -7.85 20.56 5.16
N ASP A 21 -7.42 19.92 6.25
CA ASP A 21 -7.63 18.49 6.49
C ASP A 21 -9.12 18.19 6.70
N ALA A 22 -9.84 19.01 7.48
CA ALA A 22 -11.27 18.83 7.71
C ALA A 22 -12.12 19.10 6.45
N VAL A 23 -11.75 20.10 5.64
CA VAL A 23 -12.40 20.38 4.36
C VAL A 23 -12.11 19.26 3.36
N SER A 24 -10.87 18.77 3.30
CA SER A 24 -10.48 17.65 2.45
C SER A 24 -11.19 16.36 2.86
N ALA A 25 -11.33 16.11 4.17
CA ALA A 25 -12.07 14.97 4.69
C ALA A 25 -13.56 15.02 4.33
N ARG A 26 -14.22 16.17 4.50
CA ARG A 26 -15.64 16.33 4.09
C ARG A 26 -15.84 16.19 2.59
N LYS A 27 -14.94 16.76 1.79
CA LYS A 27 -14.94 16.62 0.33
C LYS A 27 -14.77 15.15 -0.06
N ALA A 28 -13.83 14.45 0.56
CA ALA A 28 -13.59 13.03 0.33
C ALA A 28 -14.81 12.15 0.61
N VAL A 29 -15.50 12.38 1.74
CA VAL A 29 -16.74 11.66 2.08
C VAL A 29 -17.83 11.91 1.04
N SER A 30 -18.03 13.18 0.65
CA SER A 30 -19.02 13.53 -0.37
C SER A 30 -18.75 12.85 -1.71
N ILE A 31 -17.47 12.77 -2.13
CA ILE A 31 -17.06 12.06 -3.35
C ILE A 31 -17.27 10.56 -3.19
N GLY A 32 -16.94 9.99 -2.03
CA GLY A 32 -17.10 8.56 -1.74
C GLY A 32 -18.55 8.05 -1.79
N MET A 33 -19.54 8.95 -1.72
CA MET A 33 -20.97 8.63 -1.89
C MET A 33 -21.43 8.61 -3.35
N GLN A 34 -20.63 9.14 -4.28
CA GLN A 34 -20.96 9.16 -5.70
C GLN A 34 -20.78 7.77 -6.34
N ARG A 35 -21.35 7.58 -7.54
CA ARG A 35 -21.29 6.31 -8.28
C ARG A 35 -21.07 6.56 -9.77
N GLY A 36 -20.51 5.55 -10.46
CA GLY A 36 -20.38 5.54 -11.92
C GLY A 36 -19.56 6.72 -12.44
N ASP A 37 -20.05 7.35 -13.51
CA ASP A 37 -19.35 8.43 -14.20
C ASP A 37 -19.18 9.69 -13.32
N ALA A 38 -20.14 9.96 -12.42
CA ALA A 38 -20.06 11.08 -11.50
C ALA A 38 -18.84 10.94 -10.57
N LEU A 39 -18.67 9.75 -9.99
CA LEU A 39 -17.51 9.42 -9.15
C LEU A 39 -16.20 9.59 -9.93
N ARG A 40 -16.11 9.02 -11.14
CA ARG A 40 -14.89 9.13 -11.97
C ARG A 40 -14.56 10.58 -12.33
N THR A 41 -15.57 11.39 -12.59
CA THR A 41 -15.40 12.82 -12.91
C THR A 41 -14.90 13.58 -11.69
N ALA A 42 -15.54 13.40 -10.53
CA ALA A 42 -15.13 14.07 -9.30
C ALA A 42 -13.70 13.70 -8.86
N LEU A 43 -13.29 12.44 -9.06
CA LEU A 43 -11.94 11.98 -8.75
C LEU A 43 -10.87 12.62 -9.64
N ARG A 44 -11.15 12.81 -10.94
CA ARG A 44 -10.23 13.48 -11.88
C ARG A 44 -9.98 14.95 -11.55
N GLU A 45 -10.92 15.59 -10.86
CA GLU A 45 -10.79 16.98 -10.42
C GLU A 45 -10.01 17.14 -9.11
N LEU A 46 -9.67 16.03 -8.43
CA LEU A 46 -8.90 16.08 -7.20
C LEU A 46 -7.43 16.37 -7.46
N ARG A 47 -6.86 17.23 -6.62
CA ARG A 47 -5.40 17.41 -6.54
C ARG A 47 -4.81 16.28 -5.71
N ALA A 48 -3.52 15.98 -5.90
CA ALA A 48 -2.85 14.90 -5.18
C ALA A 48 -3.07 14.91 -3.64
N PRO A 49 -2.99 16.04 -2.91
CA PRO A 49 -3.26 16.03 -1.46
C PRO A 49 -4.69 15.63 -1.10
N GLU A 50 -5.67 16.03 -1.91
CA GLU A 50 -7.09 15.72 -1.68
C GLU A 50 -7.37 14.24 -1.99
N LEU A 51 -6.69 13.70 -3.00
CA LEU A 51 -6.74 12.28 -3.34
C LEU A 51 -6.13 11.42 -2.22
N LEU A 52 -4.96 11.80 -1.70
CA LEU A 52 -4.33 11.10 -0.58
C LEU A 52 -5.21 11.15 0.68
N ALA A 53 -5.82 12.30 0.97
CA ALA A 53 -6.79 12.40 2.06
C ALA A 53 -8.01 11.49 1.86
N LEU A 54 -8.50 11.36 0.62
CA LEU A 54 -9.59 10.44 0.27
C LEU A 54 -9.20 8.98 0.47
N LEU A 55 -7.99 8.59 0.06
CA LEU A 55 -7.47 7.23 0.20
C LEU A 55 -7.24 6.84 1.67
N ALA A 56 -6.79 7.78 2.50
CA ALA A 56 -6.60 7.57 3.94
C ALA A 56 -7.92 7.57 4.74
N ASN A 57 -8.96 8.28 4.26
CA ASN A 57 -10.20 8.46 5.02
C ASN A 57 -10.97 7.14 5.23
N VAL A 58 -11.25 6.80 6.48
CA VAL A 58 -11.93 5.55 6.88
C VAL A 58 -13.41 5.49 6.50
N GLU A 59 -14.08 6.64 6.33
CA GLU A 59 -15.49 6.73 5.96
C GLU A 59 -15.72 6.57 4.45
N VAL A 60 -14.66 6.74 3.64
CA VAL A 60 -14.73 6.57 2.19
C VAL A 60 -14.78 5.09 1.84
N SER A 61 -15.76 4.71 1.00
CA SER A 61 -15.98 3.33 0.62
C SER A 61 -14.77 2.72 -0.11
N ARG A 62 -14.57 1.41 0.08
CA ARG A 62 -13.52 0.64 -0.62
C ARG A 62 -13.60 0.79 -2.14
N VAL A 63 -14.81 0.77 -2.69
CA VAL A 63 -15.04 0.93 -4.14
C VAL A 63 -14.54 2.29 -4.62
N ALA A 64 -14.84 3.37 -3.89
CA ALA A 64 -14.36 4.70 -4.27
C ALA A 64 -12.84 4.80 -4.27
N LYS A 65 -12.17 4.14 -3.31
CA LYS A 65 -10.69 4.09 -3.25
C LYS A 65 -10.09 3.27 -4.40
N ILE A 66 -10.68 2.13 -4.75
CA ILE A 66 -10.26 1.32 -5.91
C ILE A 66 -10.36 2.16 -7.20
N VAL A 67 -11.50 2.83 -7.40
CA VAL A 67 -11.71 3.70 -8.57
C VAL A 67 -10.71 4.86 -8.55
N ALA A 68 -10.46 5.47 -7.38
CA ALA A 68 -9.48 6.54 -7.24
C ALA A 68 -8.08 6.10 -7.68
N ILE A 69 -7.59 4.95 -7.21
CA ILE A 69 -6.29 4.40 -7.63
C ILE A 69 -6.25 4.14 -9.14
N SER A 70 -7.31 3.56 -9.71
CA SER A 70 -7.38 3.26 -11.16
C SER A 70 -7.33 4.51 -12.05
N THR A 71 -7.58 5.70 -11.49
CA THR A 71 -7.51 6.98 -12.21
C THR A 71 -6.16 7.69 -12.09
N ILE A 72 -5.22 7.14 -11.33
CA ILE A 72 -3.88 7.70 -11.19
C ILE A 72 -3.01 7.19 -12.33
N ASP A 73 -2.41 8.12 -13.06
CA ASP A 73 -1.43 7.85 -14.12
C ASP A 73 0.00 8.29 -13.73
N ASP A 74 0.12 8.96 -12.58
CA ASP A 74 1.40 9.41 -12.01
C ASP A 74 2.05 8.26 -11.22
N VAL A 75 3.10 7.66 -11.80
CA VAL A 75 3.87 6.56 -11.19
C VAL A 75 4.55 7.00 -9.89
N ASP A 76 5.04 8.23 -9.79
CA ASP A 76 5.68 8.72 -8.57
C ASP A 76 4.72 8.78 -7.39
N LEU A 77 3.48 9.21 -7.66
CA LEU A 77 2.40 9.22 -6.67
C LEU A 77 2.01 7.79 -6.27
N LEU A 78 1.91 6.87 -7.22
CA LEU A 78 1.59 5.47 -6.95
C LEU A 78 2.68 4.79 -6.10
N LEU A 79 3.96 5.05 -6.38
CA LEU A 79 5.09 4.56 -5.60
C LEU A 79 5.03 5.09 -4.16
N ALA A 80 4.68 6.37 -3.98
CA ALA A 80 4.50 6.95 -2.64
C ALA A 80 3.32 6.34 -1.88
N ILE A 81 2.22 5.99 -2.57
CA ILE A 81 1.09 5.28 -1.98
C ILE A 81 1.49 3.87 -1.59
N ALA A 82 2.11 3.11 -2.49
CA ALA A 82 2.53 1.73 -2.25
C ALA A 82 3.53 1.60 -1.10
N ALA A 83 4.54 2.47 -1.06
CA ALA A 83 5.60 2.47 -0.04
C ALA A 83 5.19 3.08 1.31
N ASN A 84 3.93 3.53 1.45
CA ASN A 84 3.47 4.19 2.67
C ASN A 84 3.46 3.22 3.87
N GLU A 85 4.33 3.46 4.84
CA GLU A 85 4.49 2.59 6.01
C GLU A 85 3.19 2.46 6.84
N THR A 86 2.94 1.23 7.28
CA THR A 86 1.74 0.82 8.05
C THR A 86 1.62 1.49 9.43
N ASN A 87 2.73 1.98 10.00
CA ASN A 87 2.77 2.60 11.32
C ASN A 87 2.56 4.13 11.32
N ALA A 88 2.35 4.75 10.16
CA ALA A 88 2.08 6.17 10.07
C ALA A 88 0.65 6.49 10.54
N ALA A 89 0.45 7.65 11.18
CA ALA A 89 -0.87 8.15 11.56
C ALA A 89 -1.86 8.29 10.37
N ASN A 90 -1.32 8.29 9.14
CA ASN A 90 -2.04 8.38 7.87
C ASN A 90 -1.82 7.14 7.00
N ALA A 91 -1.60 5.96 7.60
CA ALA A 91 -1.33 4.74 6.85
C ALA A 91 -2.47 4.39 5.88
N PHE A 92 -2.12 4.12 4.63
CA PHE A 92 -3.10 3.62 3.67
C PHE A 92 -3.51 2.18 4.01
N PRO A 93 -4.80 1.81 3.83
CA PRO A 93 -5.21 0.42 3.92
C PRO A 93 -4.37 -0.45 2.97
N GLN A 94 -3.99 -1.66 3.41
CA GLN A 94 -3.14 -2.56 2.61
C GLN A 94 -3.68 -2.79 1.19
N PHE A 95 -5.00 -2.92 1.01
CA PHE A 95 -5.57 -3.09 -0.33
C PHE A 95 -5.32 -1.88 -1.24
N VAL A 96 -5.27 -0.65 -0.70
CA VAL A 96 -4.97 0.55 -1.49
C VAL A 96 -3.53 0.52 -1.99
N ARG A 97 -2.61 0.09 -1.12
CA ARG A 97 -1.19 -0.05 -1.44
C ARG A 97 -0.97 -1.15 -2.49
N ARG A 98 -1.66 -2.28 -2.33
CA ARG A 98 -1.66 -3.37 -3.32
C ARG A 98 -2.24 -2.93 -4.66
N ASP A 99 -3.38 -2.24 -4.65
CA ASP A 99 -3.99 -1.74 -5.89
C ASP A 99 -3.08 -0.70 -6.57
N ALA A 100 -2.27 0.07 -5.81
CA ALA A 100 -1.28 0.97 -6.37
C ALA A 100 -0.13 0.20 -7.06
N LEU A 101 0.36 -0.90 -6.48
CA LEU A 101 1.35 -1.77 -7.12
C LEU A 101 0.82 -2.36 -8.43
N HIS A 102 -0.43 -2.85 -8.43
CA HIS A 102 -1.08 -3.30 -9.66
C HIS A 102 -1.19 -2.19 -10.71
N ARG A 103 -1.55 -0.98 -10.29
CA ARG A 103 -1.65 0.15 -11.22
C ARG A 103 -0.28 0.53 -11.80
N ILE A 104 0.79 0.43 -11.02
CA ILE A 104 2.16 0.62 -11.53
C ILE A 104 2.47 -0.43 -12.59
N ASP A 105 2.20 -1.71 -12.32
CA ASP A 105 2.41 -2.80 -13.28
C ASP A 105 1.64 -2.56 -14.60
N GLU A 106 0.36 -2.18 -14.50
CA GLU A 106 -0.48 -1.82 -15.65
C GLU A 106 0.08 -0.65 -16.47
N LEU A 107 0.58 0.40 -15.81
CA LEU A 107 1.11 1.59 -16.47
C LEU A 107 2.50 1.37 -17.06
N CYS A 108 3.29 0.52 -16.42
CA CYS A 108 4.62 0.20 -16.86
C CYS A 108 4.59 -0.63 -18.15
N ASP A 109 3.57 -1.48 -18.37
CA ASP A 109 3.37 -2.30 -19.59
C ASP A 109 4.70 -2.74 -20.25
N ARG A 110 5.54 -3.44 -19.47
CA ARG A 110 6.87 -3.96 -19.86
C ARG A 110 8.00 -2.94 -20.02
N THR A 111 7.76 -1.68 -19.69
CA THR A 111 8.81 -0.68 -19.44
C THR A 111 9.21 -0.79 -17.97
N PRO A 112 10.44 -1.18 -17.66
CA PRO A 112 10.88 -1.29 -16.28
C PRO A 112 10.87 0.06 -15.55
N LEU A 113 10.71 0.02 -14.23
CA LEU A 113 10.94 1.21 -13.40
C LEU A 113 12.43 1.59 -13.45
N ASP A 114 12.73 2.87 -13.25
CA ASP A 114 14.10 3.25 -12.95
C ASP A 114 14.55 2.55 -11.64
N PRO A 115 15.79 2.06 -11.54
CA PRO A 115 16.28 1.42 -10.31
C PRO A 115 16.13 2.28 -9.05
N HIS A 116 16.18 3.62 -9.17
CA HIS A 116 15.89 4.53 -8.07
C HIS A 116 14.44 4.44 -7.60
N ASP A 117 13.50 4.29 -8.53
CA ASP A 117 12.08 4.15 -8.24
C ASP A 117 11.74 2.76 -7.70
N ALA A 118 12.32 1.71 -8.28
CA ALA A 118 12.20 0.35 -7.76
C ALA A 118 12.65 0.25 -6.29
N ARG A 119 13.73 0.95 -5.92
CA ARG A 119 14.21 1.03 -4.52
C ARG A 119 13.16 1.54 -3.55
N ARG A 120 12.24 2.41 -3.98
CA ARG A 120 11.18 2.96 -3.11
C ARG A 120 10.21 1.88 -2.66
N LEU A 121 10.16 0.73 -3.32
CA LEU A 121 9.31 -0.41 -2.98
C LEU A 121 9.90 -1.33 -1.88
N VAL A 122 11.13 -1.08 -1.40
CA VAL A 122 11.73 -1.86 -0.31
C VAL A 122 10.82 -2.04 0.91
N PRO A 123 10.07 -1.03 1.40
CA PRO A 123 9.15 -1.21 2.53
C PRO A 123 8.02 -2.23 2.27
N CYS A 124 7.69 -2.51 1.01
CA CYS A 124 6.68 -3.50 0.65
C CYS A 124 7.17 -4.95 0.82
N LEU A 125 8.49 -5.16 0.90
CA LEU A 125 9.09 -6.49 1.05
C LEU A 125 8.78 -7.12 2.41
N ASP A 126 8.52 -6.29 3.42
CA ASP A 126 8.24 -6.72 4.79
C ASP A 126 6.74 -6.98 5.03
N GLU A 127 5.91 -6.88 3.99
CA GLU A 127 4.47 -7.07 4.08
C GLU A 127 4.00 -8.21 3.17
N LYS A 128 3.45 -9.26 3.79
CA LYS A 128 3.01 -10.48 3.11
C LYS A 128 2.07 -10.24 1.93
N ASP A 129 1.17 -9.25 2.05
CA ASP A 129 0.14 -8.99 1.04
C ASP A 129 0.65 -8.10 -0.11
N LEU A 130 1.90 -7.63 -0.02
CA LEU A 130 2.55 -6.73 -0.97
C LEU A 130 3.81 -7.34 -1.61
N VAL A 131 4.51 -8.24 -0.91
CA VAL A 131 5.81 -8.77 -1.30
C VAL A 131 5.82 -9.40 -2.70
N ALA A 132 4.78 -10.16 -3.08
CA ALA A 132 4.67 -10.75 -4.42
C ALA A 132 4.69 -9.68 -5.53
N PHE A 133 3.90 -8.61 -5.34
CA PHE A 133 3.75 -7.53 -6.32
C PHE A 133 4.99 -6.64 -6.37
N ALA A 134 5.58 -6.35 -5.21
CA ALA A 134 6.80 -5.56 -5.12
C ALA A 134 7.98 -6.27 -5.81
N VAL A 135 8.18 -7.56 -5.51
CA VAL A 135 9.26 -8.34 -6.13
C VAL A 135 9.07 -8.43 -7.64
N ALA A 136 7.85 -8.68 -8.13
CA ALA A 136 7.60 -8.72 -9.58
C ALA A 136 8.03 -7.41 -10.29
N LEU A 137 7.68 -6.25 -9.72
CA LEU A 137 8.09 -4.95 -10.27
C LEU A 137 9.61 -4.71 -10.17
N MET A 138 10.22 -5.12 -9.06
CA MET A 138 11.66 -4.94 -8.82
C MET A 138 12.50 -5.86 -9.72
N ASP A 139 12.08 -7.11 -9.92
CA ASP A 139 12.74 -8.07 -10.81
C ASP A 139 12.66 -7.63 -12.27
N MET A 140 11.49 -7.14 -12.73
CA MET A 140 11.38 -6.55 -14.07
C MET A 140 12.31 -5.35 -14.28
N SER A 141 12.70 -4.69 -13.19
CA SER A 141 13.57 -3.50 -13.18
C SER A 141 15.05 -3.81 -12.93
N ASP A 142 15.44 -5.09 -12.98
CA ASP A 142 16.80 -5.58 -12.68
C ASP A 142 17.35 -5.04 -11.34
N TYR A 143 16.45 -4.75 -10.38
CA TYR A 143 16.83 -4.19 -9.09
C TYR A 143 17.26 -5.31 -8.13
N ASP A 144 18.44 -5.19 -7.51
CA ASP A 144 18.96 -6.15 -6.52
C ASP A 144 18.24 -6.01 -5.17
N TRP A 145 16.93 -6.33 -5.17
CA TRP A 145 16.11 -6.37 -3.97
C TRP A 145 16.60 -7.38 -2.92
N PRO A 146 17.21 -8.55 -3.27
CA PRO A 146 17.72 -9.47 -2.26
C PRO A 146 18.80 -8.86 -1.35
N ALA A 147 19.55 -7.87 -1.85
CA ALA A 147 20.51 -7.13 -1.03
C ALA A 147 19.86 -6.35 0.12
N HIS A 148 18.55 -6.10 0.05
CA HIS A 148 17.77 -5.36 1.04
C HIS A 148 16.87 -6.24 1.91
N GLY A 149 16.70 -7.52 1.54
CA GLY A 149 15.89 -8.45 2.33
C GLY A 149 16.53 -8.78 3.67
N ASP A 150 15.76 -8.93 4.73
CA ASP A 150 16.26 -9.39 6.03
C ASP A 150 15.34 -10.49 6.61
N VAL A 151 15.46 -10.76 7.92
CA VAL A 151 14.61 -11.75 8.59
C VAL A 151 13.12 -11.36 8.52
N THR A 152 12.80 -10.07 8.49
CA THR A 152 11.44 -9.55 8.34
C THR A 152 10.91 -9.85 6.95
N THR A 153 11.70 -9.55 5.92
CA THR A 153 11.38 -9.89 4.53
C THR A 153 11.16 -11.39 4.35
N VAL A 154 12.03 -12.23 4.95
CA VAL A 154 11.83 -13.68 4.96
C VAL A 154 10.50 -14.03 5.63
N GLY A 155 10.22 -13.51 6.83
CA GLY A 155 8.95 -13.76 7.50
C GLY A 155 7.72 -13.40 6.65
N ALA A 156 7.74 -12.25 5.98
CA ALA A 156 6.68 -11.81 5.08
C ALA A 156 6.52 -12.73 3.87
N LEU A 157 7.62 -13.09 3.21
CA LEU A 157 7.66 -14.01 2.08
C LEU A 157 7.09 -15.40 2.45
N CYS A 158 7.43 -15.89 3.63
CA CYS A 158 7.00 -17.22 4.08
C CYS A 158 5.52 -17.24 4.45
N GLN A 159 5.01 -16.17 5.06
CA GLN A 159 3.58 -16.03 5.28
C GLN A 159 2.83 -15.89 3.95
N ALA A 160 3.38 -15.15 2.99
CA ALA A 160 2.79 -15.03 1.65
C ALA A 160 2.72 -16.38 0.94
N LEU A 161 3.79 -17.19 0.97
CA LEU A 161 3.80 -18.54 0.41
C LEU A 161 2.75 -19.46 1.05
N TYR A 162 2.55 -19.35 2.37
CA TYR A 162 1.55 -20.14 3.10
C TYR A 162 0.11 -19.72 2.79
N ASP A 163 -0.16 -18.41 2.71
CA ASP A 163 -1.50 -17.87 2.46
C ASP A 163 -1.88 -17.87 0.97
N CYS A 164 -0.92 -18.05 0.07
CA CYS A 164 -1.12 -17.94 -1.37
C CYS A 164 -2.10 -19.00 -1.89
N THR A 165 -3.10 -18.55 -2.65
CA THR A 165 -4.08 -19.41 -3.31
C THR A 165 -3.99 -19.37 -4.84
N SER A 166 -3.22 -18.44 -5.39
CA SER A 166 -3.05 -18.21 -6.82
C SER A 166 -1.79 -18.88 -7.35
N MET A 167 -1.93 -19.71 -8.40
CA MET A 167 -0.77 -20.36 -9.02
C MET A 167 0.27 -19.35 -9.52
N HIS A 168 -0.16 -18.22 -10.08
CA HIS A 168 0.74 -17.18 -10.58
C HIS A 168 1.57 -16.56 -9.45
N GLU A 169 0.92 -16.24 -8.34
CA GLU A 169 1.55 -15.66 -7.17
C GLU A 169 2.50 -16.66 -6.49
N THR A 170 2.14 -17.95 -6.43
CA THR A 170 3.04 -19.00 -5.94
C THR A 170 4.34 -19.07 -6.76
N VAL A 171 4.26 -18.97 -8.10
CA VAL A 171 5.47 -18.99 -8.95
C VAL A 171 6.37 -17.80 -8.65
N LEU A 172 5.80 -16.59 -8.55
CA LEU A 172 6.56 -15.38 -8.22
C LEU A 172 7.24 -15.50 -6.85
N LEU A 173 6.52 -15.98 -5.84
CA LEU A 173 7.03 -16.10 -4.48
C LEU A 173 8.10 -17.19 -4.33
N GLU A 174 7.96 -18.34 -4.99
CA GLU A 174 8.99 -19.39 -4.97
C GLU A 174 10.25 -18.96 -5.73
N ASP A 175 10.12 -18.22 -6.83
CA ASP A 175 11.25 -17.64 -7.55
C ASP A 175 11.96 -16.59 -6.67
N ALA A 176 11.19 -15.71 -6.03
CA ALA A 176 11.71 -14.72 -5.08
C ALA A 176 12.47 -15.40 -3.93
N ARG A 177 11.93 -16.48 -3.39
CA ARG A 177 12.57 -17.30 -2.35
C ARG A 177 13.89 -17.90 -2.82
N ALA A 178 13.93 -18.44 -4.04
CA ALA A 178 15.15 -19.00 -4.61
C ALA A 178 16.22 -17.92 -4.83
N HIS A 179 15.83 -16.75 -5.37
CA HIS A 179 16.71 -15.59 -5.52
C HIS A 179 17.28 -15.12 -4.19
N LEU A 180 16.43 -14.97 -3.17
CA LEU A 180 16.86 -14.55 -1.84
C LEU A 180 17.82 -15.57 -1.21
N MET A 181 17.52 -16.87 -1.30
CA MET A 181 18.38 -17.94 -0.78
C MET A 181 19.75 -17.95 -1.45
N HIS A 182 19.79 -17.75 -2.77
CA HIS A 182 21.04 -17.71 -3.53
C HIS A 182 21.90 -16.48 -3.19
N ARG A 183 21.26 -15.32 -3.02
CA ARG A 183 21.96 -14.02 -2.81
C ARG A 183 22.26 -13.72 -1.35
N ARG A 184 21.52 -14.32 -0.42
CA ARG A 184 21.62 -14.14 1.04
C ARG A 184 21.82 -15.47 1.76
N PRO A 185 23.00 -16.12 1.60
CA PRO A 185 23.30 -17.38 2.30
C PRO A 185 23.30 -17.21 3.83
N ASP A 186 23.49 -15.99 4.33
CA ASP A 186 23.35 -15.66 5.75
C ASP A 186 21.91 -15.86 6.29
N LEU A 187 20.90 -15.85 5.42
CA LEU A 187 19.50 -16.06 5.75
C LEU A 187 19.01 -17.48 5.42
N GLU A 188 19.86 -18.35 4.87
CA GLU A 188 19.48 -19.67 4.34
C GLU A 188 18.72 -20.53 5.36
N SER A 189 19.14 -20.52 6.63
CA SER A 189 18.46 -21.27 7.70
C SER A 189 17.02 -20.81 7.91
N ASN A 190 16.77 -19.50 7.83
CA ASN A 190 15.44 -18.92 8.02
C ASN A 190 14.56 -19.21 6.80
N ILE A 191 15.11 -19.07 5.60
CA ILE A 191 14.38 -19.32 4.34
C ILE A 191 14.02 -20.81 4.20
N SER A 192 14.91 -21.71 4.63
CA SER A 192 14.66 -23.16 4.59
C SER A 192 13.51 -23.58 5.49
N ALA A 193 13.35 -22.90 6.64
CA ALA A 193 12.26 -23.12 7.60
C ALA A 193 10.87 -22.73 7.07
N CYS A 194 10.81 -22.01 5.95
CA CYS A 194 9.57 -21.56 5.33
C CYS A 194 8.88 -22.62 4.47
N SER A 195 9.43 -23.83 4.42
CA SER A 195 8.84 -24.93 3.66
C SER A 195 7.55 -25.42 4.35
N PRO A 196 6.41 -25.49 3.65
CA PRO A 196 5.13 -25.95 4.23
C PRO A 196 5.20 -27.35 4.88
N GLU A 197 6.14 -28.19 4.44
CA GLU A 197 6.38 -29.53 4.99
C GLU A 197 6.98 -29.53 6.41
N GLN A 198 7.52 -28.40 6.88
CA GLN A 198 8.17 -28.27 8.19
C GLN A 198 7.28 -27.64 9.27
N TYR A 199 6.10 -27.12 8.91
CA TYR A 199 5.08 -26.79 9.90
C TYR A 199 4.37 -28.08 10.30
N PRO A 200 4.48 -28.55 11.56
CA PRO A 200 3.67 -29.67 12.00
C PRO A 200 2.21 -29.26 11.81
N LEU A 201 1.49 -29.97 10.94
CA LEU A 201 0.04 -29.95 10.91
C LEU A 201 -0.42 -30.27 12.33
N VAL A 202 -0.78 -29.24 13.08
CA VAL A 202 -1.41 -29.39 14.39
C VAL A 202 -2.80 -29.97 14.07
N ALA A 203 -2.93 -31.26 14.33
CA ALA A 203 -4.17 -32.02 14.25
C ALA A 203 -5.20 -31.57 15.29
#